data_AF-Q088P8-F1
#
_entry.id   AF-Q088P8-F1
#
_cell.length_a   1.000
_cell.length_b   1.000
_cell.length_c   1.000
_cell.angle_alpha   90.00
_cell.angle_beta   90.00
_cell.angle_gamma   90.00
#
_symmetry.space_group_name_H-M   'P 1'
#
loop_
_entity.id
_entity.type
_entity.pdbx_description
1 polymer ?
#
loop_
_entity_poly.entity_id
_entity_poly.type
_entity_poly.pdbx_seq_one_letter_code
_entity_poly.pdbx_strand_id
1 'polypeptide(L)'
;MKVILTVILIAIALYLYRRTQAVAKQERDKTDRNATSHSSSEVAQPSTAADDTTMAESEHVGMDKSAADEVLTEATLKTDELVSVDVDLVDPVNESSEKSKTPAEQVSEPVDVVEIAPEAILESESKVTDVVSEPEVVPKDVAAVADVSKASVSKADVEPKVSITTAVDAPSDQGLSLNLNRVEGDWASESFLQQIDAANNANDLQSQHNGLASVINHCYKMRKQADYCQYGAALQLTYLDLYRSLHQQYVSQKSTDEIKSPAFMQLSTLLNDVGQFDEAIKVCEQALEYQLTDGTVTGFEGRIKRIEKAKAKAN
;
A
#
# COMPACT_ATOMS: atom_id res chain seq x y z
N MET A 1 -10.96 38.82 -10.35
CA MET A 1 -11.82 37.75 -9.80
C MET A 1 -12.57 36.98 -10.89
N LYS A 2 -13.57 37.55 -11.59
CA LYS A 2 -14.43 36.81 -12.57
C LYS A 2 -13.65 35.94 -13.58
N VAL A 3 -12.60 36.49 -14.20
CA VAL A 3 -11.75 35.77 -15.18
C VAL A 3 -11.08 34.52 -14.59
N ILE A 4 -10.59 34.58 -13.34
CA ILE A 4 -9.94 33.45 -12.65
C ILE A 4 -10.95 32.32 -12.45
N LEU A 5 -12.19 32.66 -12.07
CA LEU A 5 -13.27 31.71 -11.86
C LEU A 5 -13.65 31.00 -13.17
N THR A 6 -13.67 31.73 -14.30
CA THR A 6 -13.88 31.14 -15.63
C THR A 6 -12.77 30.16 -16.02
N VAL A 7 -11.50 30.49 -15.76
CA VAL A 7 -10.36 29.59 -16.05
C VAL A 7 -10.43 28.31 -15.22
N ILE A 8 -10.79 28.41 -13.92
CA ILE A 8 -10.96 27.24 -13.04
C ILE A 8 -12.10 26.34 -13.55
N LEU A 9 -13.23 26.90 -13.96
CA LEU A 9 -14.35 26.11 -14.51
C LEU A 9 -13.96 25.39 -15.81
N ILE A 10 -13.19 26.02 -16.70
CA ILE A 10 -12.68 25.38 -17.91
C ILE A 10 -11.71 24.24 -17.57
N ALA A 11 -10.82 24.43 -16.59
CA ALA A 11 -9.90 23.39 -16.14
C ALA A 11 -10.63 22.17 -15.55
N ILE A 12 -11.66 22.40 -14.72
CA ILE A 12 -12.51 21.33 -14.16
C ILE A 12 -13.25 20.59 -15.29
N ALA A 13 -13.83 21.30 -16.26
CA ALA A 13 -14.51 20.69 -17.39
C ALA A 13 -13.58 19.80 -18.24
N LEU A 14 -12.36 20.27 -18.54
CA LEU A 14 -11.35 19.51 -19.27
C LEU A 14 -10.86 18.28 -18.49
N TYR A 15 -10.70 18.40 -17.17
CA TYR A 15 -10.32 17.29 -16.29
C TYR A 15 -11.41 16.20 -16.28
N LEU A 16 -12.68 16.59 -16.08
CA LEU A 16 -13.81 15.65 -16.09
C LEU A 16 -13.95 14.97 -17.46
N TYR A 17 -13.79 15.71 -18.56
CA TYR A 17 -13.82 15.14 -19.92
C TYR A 17 -12.71 14.11 -20.18
N ARG A 18 -11.47 14.37 -19.71
CA ARG A 18 -10.39 13.38 -19.79
C ARG A 18 -10.65 12.15 -18.92
N ARG A 19 -11.23 12.34 -17.73
CA ARG A 19 -11.58 11.24 -16.82
C ARG A 19 -12.66 10.33 -17.42
N THR A 20 -13.71 10.88 -18.03
CA THR A 20 -14.76 10.06 -18.69
C THR A 20 -14.24 9.34 -19.94
N GLN A 21 -13.37 9.97 -20.75
CA GLN A 21 -12.72 9.27 -21.87
C GLN A 21 -11.87 8.07 -21.43
N ALA A 22 -11.16 8.17 -20.30
CA ALA A 22 -10.35 7.06 -19.78
C ALA A 22 -11.22 5.85 -19.38
N VAL A 23 -12.36 6.10 -18.73
CA VAL A 23 -13.34 5.05 -18.37
C VAL A 23 -13.95 4.42 -19.63
N ALA A 24 -14.40 5.23 -20.59
CA ALA A 24 -15.00 4.73 -21.83
C ALA A 24 -14.05 3.84 -22.65
N LYS A 25 -12.74 4.14 -22.66
CA LYS A 25 -11.73 3.25 -23.26
C LYS A 25 -11.62 1.92 -22.52
N GLN A 26 -11.56 1.96 -21.18
CA GLN A 26 -11.47 0.76 -20.35
C GLN A 26 -12.68 -0.19 -20.53
N GLU A 27 -13.85 0.33 -20.88
CA GLU A 27 -15.04 -0.50 -21.15
C GLU A 27 -15.05 -1.11 -22.56
N ARG A 28 -14.53 -0.41 -23.58
CA ARG A 28 -14.30 -1.02 -24.91
C ARG A 28 -13.28 -2.15 -24.84
N ASP A 29 -12.11 -1.91 -24.23
CA ASP A 29 -11.04 -2.90 -24.11
C ASP A 29 -11.47 -4.18 -23.34
N LYS A 30 -12.43 -4.07 -22.41
CA LYS A 30 -13.06 -5.21 -21.73
C LYS A 30 -14.01 -5.99 -22.64
N THR A 31 -14.76 -5.28 -23.49
CA THR A 31 -15.73 -5.88 -24.41
C THR A 31 -15.02 -6.69 -25.50
N ASP A 32 -13.98 -6.12 -26.10
CA ASP A 32 -13.20 -6.77 -27.15
C ASP A 32 -12.51 -8.05 -26.65
N ARG A 33 -11.94 -8.03 -25.44
CA ARG A 33 -11.34 -9.23 -24.81
C ARG A 33 -12.34 -10.35 -24.56
N ASN A 34 -13.59 -10.02 -24.19
CA ASN A 34 -14.60 -11.04 -23.92
C ASN A 34 -15.15 -11.68 -25.22
N ALA A 35 -15.12 -10.94 -26.34
CA ALA A 35 -15.49 -11.46 -27.65
C ALA A 35 -14.45 -12.46 -28.21
N THR A 36 -13.15 -12.23 -27.99
CA THR A 36 -12.08 -13.10 -28.55
C THR A 36 -11.93 -14.44 -27.81
N SER A 37 -12.27 -14.53 -26.51
CA SER A 37 -12.00 -15.73 -25.70
C SER A 37 -12.94 -16.92 -25.93
N HIS A 38 -13.97 -16.82 -26.78
CA HIS A 38 -14.94 -17.91 -27.01
C HIS A 38 -14.73 -18.72 -28.31
N SER A 39 -13.69 -18.44 -29.10
CA SER A 39 -13.47 -19.07 -30.41
C SER A 39 -12.24 -20.00 -30.49
N SER A 40 -12.02 -20.85 -29.48
CA SER A 40 -11.10 -22.00 -29.55
C SER A 40 -11.39 -23.05 -28.48
N SER A 41 -12.31 -23.97 -28.78
CA SER A 41 -12.39 -25.28 -28.10
C SER A 41 -13.00 -26.30 -29.06
N GLU A 42 -12.21 -26.70 -30.06
CA GLU A 42 -12.61 -27.72 -31.03
C GLU A 42 -12.37 -29.13 -30.45
N VAL A 43 -13.48 -29.77 -30.06
CA VAL A 43 -13.79 -31.20 -30.13
C VAL A 43 -12.61 -32.20 -30.10
N ALA A 44 -12.51 -32.94 -28.99
CA ALA A 44 -12.00 -34.31 -28.98
C ALA A 44 -12.95 -35.22 -28.18
N GLN A 45 -13.46 -36.28 -28.80
CA GLN A 45 -14.37 -37.26 -28.19
C GLN A 45 -13.63 -38.44 -27.52
N PRO A 46 -14.30 -39.25 -26.67
CA PRO A 46 -13.66 -40.15 -25.71
C PRO A 46 -13.52 -41.61 -26.18
N SER A 47 -12.64 -42.37 -25.52
CA SER A 47 -12.63 -43.84 -25.52
C SER A 47 -12.18 -44.44 -24.18
N THR A 48 -13.17 -44.97 -23.45
CA THR A 48 -13.25 -46.26 -22.72
C THR A 48 -12.03 -46.99 -22.12
N ALA A 49 -12.35 -47.69 -21.01
CA ALA A 49 -11.66 -48.83 -20.37
C ALA A 49 -10.41 -48.48 -19.54
N ALA A 50 -10.05 -49.18 -18.46
CA ALA A 50 -10.66 -50.14 -17.53
C ALA A 50 -9.51 -50.54 -16.57
N ASP A 51 -9.78 -51.43 -15.61
CA ASP A 51 -8.87 -51.95 -14.57
C ASP A 51 -8.37 -50.93 -13.51
N ASP A 52 -8.03 -51.29 -12.28
CA ASP A 52 -8.42 -52.33 -11.28
C ASP A 52 -7.25 -52.42 -10.26
N THR A 53 -7.50 -52.86 -9.02
CA THR A 53 -6.50 -53.43 -8.07
C THR A 53 -5.29 -52.53 -7.70
N THR A 54 -5.07 -52.09 -6.45
CA THR A 54 -4.67 -52.94 -5.30
C THR A 54 -4.62 -52.14 -3.97
N MET A 55 -4.77 -52.83 -2.83
CA MET A 55 -4.48 -52.34 -1.47
C MET A 55 -3.00 -52.59 -1.06
N ALA A 56 -2.41 -51.63 -0.33
CA ALA A 56 -1.32 -51.78 0.65
C ALA A 56 -1.13 -50.38 1.29
N GLU A 57 -1.26 -50.11 2.59
CA GLU A 57 -0.94 -50.85 3.82
C GLU A 57 0.54 -51.24 3.93
N SER A 58 1.30 -50.41 4.66
CA SER A 58 2.54 -50.81 5.31
C SER A 58 2.77 -49.94 6.55
N GLU A 59 2.65 -50.55 7.73
CA GLU A 59 3.15 -50.01 9.00
C GLU A 59 4.67 -50.23 9.15
N HIS A 60 5.21 -49.83 10.31
CA HIS A 60 6.54 -50.20 10.85
C HIS A 60 7.73 -49.49 10.14
N VAL A 61 8.86 -49.09 10.75
CA VAL A 61 9.57 -49.28 12.04
C VAL A 61 10.26 -47.92 12.34
N GLY A 62 10.52 -47.40 13.55
CA GLY A 62 10.61 -48.01 14.88
C GLY A 62 12.06 -48.13 15.40
N MET A 63 12.90 -47.07 15.36
CA MET A 63 14.29 -47.11 15.85
C MET A 63 14.69 -45.92 16.73
N ASP A 64 14.57 -46.14 18.04
CA ASP A 64 15.33 -45.46 19.09
C ASP A 64 16.84 -45.79 19.00
N LYS A 65 17.71 -44.79 19.21
CA LYS A 65 19.05 -45.04 19.80
C LYS A 65 19.73 -43.81 20.42
N SER A 66 19.65 -43.73 21.76
CA SER A 66 20.75 -43.52 22.73
C SER A 66 22.10 -42.98 22.16
N ALA A 67 22.57 -41.76 22.48
CA ALA A 67 23.09 -41.19 23.76
C ALA A 67 24.62 -41.37 23.99
N ALA A 68 25.23 -40.40 24.71
CA ALA A 68 26.69 -40.17 24.95
C ALA A 68 27.49 -39.78 23.67
N ASP A 69 28.62 -39.06 23.70
CA ASP A 69 29.53 -38.51 24.75
C ASP A 69 30.07 -37.14 24.23
N GLU A 70 30.26 -36.09 25.05
CA GLU A 70 31.49 -35.68 25.77
C GLU A 70 32.64 -35.07 24.91
N VAL A 71 33.51 -34.30 25.57
CA VAL A 71 34.84 -33.79 25.14
C VAL A 71 34.90 -32.48 24.33
N LEU A 72 34.82 -31.40 25.11
CA LEU A 72 35.71 -30.22 25.10
C LEU A 72 37.02 -30.36 24.27
N THR A 73 37.32 -29.40 23.38
CA THR A 73 38.72 -28.95 23.19
C THR A 73 38.83 -27.52 22.68
N GLU A 74 39.72 -26.79 23.34
CA GLU A 74 40.10 -25.40 23.09
C GLU A 74 41.26 -25.37 22.07
N ALA A 75 41.18 -24.51 21.05
CA ALA A 75 42.27 -24.35 20.06
C ALA A 75 42.45 -22.87 19.69
N THR A 76 43.26 -22.19 20.50
CA THR A 76 43.73 -20.83 20.23
C THR A 76 44.82 -20.85 19.17
N LEU A 77 44.65 -20.12 18.06
CA LEU A 77 45.77 -19.62 17.25
C LEU A 77 45.49 -18.22 16.71
N LYS A 78 46.32 -17.26 17.18
CA LYS A 78 46.60 -16.01 16.47
C LYS A 78 47.56 -16.30 15.31
N THR A 79 47.55 -15.48 14.27
CA THR A 79 48.75 -14.89 13.64
C THR A 79 48.32 -13.78 12.68
N ASP A 80 48.92 -12.59 12.84
CA ASP A 80 48.86 -11.49 11.89
C ASP A 80 49.54 -11.84 10.56
N GLU A 81 49.05 -11.33 9.42
CA GLU A 81 49.98 -10.70 8.46
C GLU A 81 49.29 -9.60 7.64
N LEU A 82 49.87 -8.40 7.68
CA LEU A 82 49.53 -7.26 6.83
C LEU A 82 50.36 -7.34 5.54
N VAL A 83 49.71 -7.35 4.38
CA VAL A 83 50.38 -7.12 3.09
C VAL A 83 49.73 -5.94 2.38
N SER A 84 50.28 -4.76 2.63
CA SER A 84 50.11 -3.56 1.82
C SER A 84 51.13 -3.56 0.69
N VAL A 85 50.68 -3.45 -0.57
CA VAL A 85 51.55 -3.26 -1.74
C VAL A 85 51.09 -2.04 -2.52
N ASP A 86 51.74 -0.91 -2.26
CA ASP A 86 51.85 0.21 -3.20
C ASP A 86 52.87 -0.16 -4.28
N VAL A 87 52.52 0.02 -5.56
CA VAL A 87 53.49 0.17 -6.65
C VAL A 87 53.02 1.27 -7.61
N ASP A 88 53.94 2.19 -7.86
CA ASP A 88 53.83 3.41 -8.66
C ASP A 88 53.39 3.23 -10.14
N LEU A 89 52.48 4.11 -10.55
CA LEU A 89 52.72 5.16 -11.56
C LEU A 89 53.58 4.82 -12.80
N VAL A 90 52.93 4.48 -13.93
CA VAL A 90 53.37 4.92 -15.27
C VAL A 90 52.21 5.04 -16.27
N ASP A 91 51.89 6.26 -16.68
CA ASP A 91 51.40 6.61 -18.02
C ASP A 91 52.61 6.56 -19.01
N PRO A 92 52.48 6.43 -20.36
CA PRO A 92 51.45 7.11 -21.16
C PRO A 92 50.91 6.39 -22.43
N VAL A 93 49.85 6.99 -23.01
CA VAL A 93 49.53 7.12 -24.46
C VAL A 93 49.62 5.88 -25.37
N ASN A 94 48.49 5.51 -25.99
CA ASN A 94 48.51 5.10 -27.41
C ASN A 94 47.20 5.43 -28.15
N GLU A 95 47.31 5.96 -29.36
CA GLU A 95 46.21 6.13 -30.32
C GLU A 95 46.02 4.89 -31.20
N SER A 96 44.80 4.36 -31.28
CA SER A 96 44.21 3.76 -32.51
C SER A 96 42.74 3.42 -32.20
N SER A 97 41.76 3.92 -32.94
CA SER A 97 41.43 3.49 -34.31
C SER A 97 41.18 1.99 -34.45
N GLU A 98 39.94 1.53 -34.24
CA GLU A 98 39.37 0.57 -35.19
C GLU A 98 37.83 0.61 -35.32
N LYS A 99 37.43 1.28 -36.41
CA LYS A 99 36.24 1.09 -37.24
C LYS A 99 35.70 -0.36 -37.26
N SER A 100 34.45 -0.55 -36.85
CA SER A 100 33.66 -1.74 -37.22
C SER A 100 32.32 -1.34 -37.84
N LYS A 101 32.10 -1.80 -39.08
CA LYS A 101 30.83 -1.76 -39.81
C LYS A 101 30.19 -3.15 -39.71
N THR A 102 28.89 -3.21 -39.43
CA THR A 102 28.07 -4.39 -39.74
C THR A 102 26.70 -3.91 -40.23
N PRO A 103 26.17 -4.43 -41.37
CA PRO A 103 24.90 -3.98 -41.93
C PRO A 103 23.72 -4.70 -41.28
N ALA A 104 22.63 -3.96 -41.05
CA ALA A 104 21.33 -4.54 -40.71
C ALA A 104 20.41 -4.44 -41.93
N GLU A 105 20.12 -5.60 -42.53
CA GLU A 105 19.21 -5.79 -43.65
C GLU A 105 17.86 -6.27 -43.11
N GLN A 106 16.84 -5.41 -43.16
CA GLN A 106 15.42 -5.78 -43.00
C GLN A 106 14.64 -4.94 -44.02
N VAL A 107 14.25 -5.51 -45.16
CA VAL A 107 13.10 -6.41 -45.35
C VAL A 107 11.80 -5.67 -45.11
N SER A 108 11.24 -5.18 -46.22
CA SER A 108 9.93 -4.54 -46.30
C SER A 108 8.89 -5.57 -46.76
N GLU A 109 7.78 -5.72 -46.06
CA GLU A 109 6.60 -6.46 -46.51
C GLU A 109 5.30 -5.84 -45.94
N PRO A 110 4.11 -6.15 -46.47
CA PRO A 110 3.34 -5.10 -47.13
C PRO A 110 2.04 -4.68 -46.41
N VAL A 111 1.43 -3.63 -46.97
CA VAL A 111 0.17 -3.04 -46.50
C VAL A 111 -1.00 -3.89 -46.96
N ASP A 112 -1.72 -4.50 -46.02
CA ASP A 112 -3.00 -5.14 -46.30
C ASP A 112 -4.18 -4.17 -46.10
N VAL A 113 -5.08 -4.15 -47.09
CA VAL A 113 -6.19 -3.18 -47.19
C VAL A 113 -7.46 -3.82 -46.65
N VAL A 114 -7.97 -3.31 -45.52
CA VAL A 114 -9.26 -3.76 -44.98
C VAL A 114 -10.40 -3.04 -45.68
N GLU A 115 -11.07 -3.77 -46.57
CA GLU A 115 -12.34 -3.38 -47.18
C GLU A 115 -13.48 -3.53 -46.16
N ILE A 116 -14.18 -2.44 -45.84
CA ILE A 116 -15.27 -2.43 -44.85
C ILE A 116 -16.61 -2.41 -45.60
N ALA A 117 -17.32 -3.54 -45.57
CA ALA A 117 -18.73 -3.62 -45.96
C ALA A 117 -19.64 -3.15 -44.80
N PRO A 118 -20.69 -2.33 -45.06
CA PRO A 118 -21.62 -1.87 -44.04
C PRO A 118 -22.96 -2.62 -44.09
N GLU A 119 -23.33 -3.34 -43.03
CA GLU A 119 -24.69 -3.90 -42.89
C GLU A 119 -25.27 -3.86 -41.47
N ALA A 120 -26.61 -3.91 -41.43
CA ALA A 120 -27.48 -4.24 -40.30
C ALA A 120 -27.55 -3.24 -39.11
N ILE A 121 -28.32 -2.18 -39.33
CA ILE A 121 -29.18 -1.60 -38.28
C ILE A 121 -30.11 -2.70 -37.75
N LEU A 122 -30.21 -2.86 -36.43
CA LEU A 122 -31.34 -3.54 -35.81
C LEU A 122 -31.76 -2.81 -34.53
N GLU A 123 -32.89 -2.11 -34.62
CA GLU A 123 -33.64 -1.60 -33.49
C GLU A 123 -34.24 -2.78 -32.70
N SER A 124 -34.24 -2.70 -31.37
CA SER A 124 -35.21 -3.47 -30.57
C SER A 124 -35.60 -2.69 -29.32
N GLU A 125 -36.87 -2.30 -29.29
CA GLU A 125 -37.50 -1.64 -28.15
C GLU A 125 -37.85 -2.66 -27.06
N SER A 126 -37.54 -2.35 -25.81
CA SER A 126 -38.34 -2.73 -24.65
C SER A 126 -37.79 -2.10 -23.38
N LYS A 127 -38.57 -1.73 -22.38
CA LYS A 127 -40.00 -1.42 -22.23
C LYS A 127 -40.11 -1.04 -20.75
N VAL A 128 -40.57 0.17 -20.51
CA VAL A 128 -40.90 0.72 -19.19
C VAL A 128 -41.67 -0.28 -18.31
N THR A 129 -41.32 -0.35 -17.03
CA THR A 129 -42.31 -0.46 -15.95
C THR A 129 -41.82 0.23 -14.69
N ASP A 130 -42.43 1.39 -14.39
CA ASP A 130 -42.50 1.96 -13.04
C ASP A 130 -43.13 0.96 -12.06
N VAL A 131 -42.57 0.88 -10.84
CA VAL A 131 -43.36 0.52 -9.65
C VAL A 131 -43.01 1.49 -8.52
N VAL A 132 -43.75 2.59 -8.50
CA VAL A 132 -43.91 3.45 -7.32
C VAL A 132 -44.55 2.63 -6.19
N SER A 133 -44.04 2.76 -4.97
CA SER A 133 -44.77 2.45 -3.73
C SER A 133 -44.13 3.15 -2.52
N GLU A 134 -44.49 4.42 -2.35
CA GLU A 134 -44.48 5.08 -1.05
C GLU A 134 -45.74 4.63 -0.28
N PRO A 135 -45.69 4.55 1.07
CA PRO A 135 -46.61 5.43 1.80
C PRO A 135 -46.04 6.05 3.07
N GLU A 136 -46.26 7.36 3.14
CA GLU A 136 -46.32 8.23 4.32
C GLU A 136 -47.18 7.66 5.47
N VAL A 137 -46.65 7.65 6.71
CA VAL A 137 -47.44 7.82 7.94
C VAL A 137 -46.66 8.62 8.98
N VAL A 138 -47.25 9.73 9.44
CA VAL A 138 -46.79 10.60 10.54
C VAL A 138 -47.91 10.64 11.62
N PRO A 139 -47.83 11.48 12.67
CA PRO A 139 -47.06 11.37 13.92
C PRO A 139 -47.93 10.93 15.13
N LYS A 140 -47.31 10.74 16.32
CA LYS A 140 -48.00 11.13 17.57
C LYS A 140 -47.09 11.46 18.77
N ASP A 141 -47.51 12.48 19.50
CA ASP A 141 -46.96 13.02 20.75
C ASP A 141 -46.68 12.00 21.87
N VAL A 142 -45.66 12.28 22.69
CA VAL A 142 -45.85 12.61 24.12
C VAL A 142 -44.89 13.75 24.50
N ALA A 143 -45.34 14.69 25.34
CA ALA A 143 -44.63 15.91 25.73
C ALA A 143 -44.22 15.93 27.22
N ALA A 144 -43.27 16.84 27.56
CA ALA A 144 -42.98 17.39 28.91
C ALA A 144 -42.45 16.39 29.99
N VAL A 145 -41.77 16.73 31.10
CA VAL A 145 -41.18 17.96 31.72
C VAL A 145 -39.72 17.63 32.13
N ALA A 146 -38.82 18.45 32.70
CA ALA A 146 -38.76 19.85 33.21
C ALA A 146 -37.36 20.42 32.83
N ASP A 147 -36.96 21.69 32.93
CA ASP A 147 -36.89 22.68 34.04
C ASP A 147 -36.25 22.21 35.36
N VAL A 148 -34.92 22.38 35.48
CA VAL A 148 -34.29 22.85 36.74
C VAL A 148 -33.18 23.85 36.40
N SER A 149 -33.40 25.09 36.80
CA SER A 149 -32.36 26.14 36.90
C SER A 149 -31.37 25.87 38.04
N LYS A 150 -30.07 26.17 37.86
CA LYS A 150 -29.31 27.06 38.79
C LYS A 150 -27.92 27.45 38.28
N ALA A 151 -27.59 28.73 38.39
CA ALA A 151 -26.23 29.25 38.17
C ALA A 151 -25.30 28.96 39.37
N SER A 152 -24.00 28.84 39.11
CA SER A 152 -22.96 29.22 40.08
C SER A 152 -21.79 29.88 39.36
N VAL A 153 -21.67 31.19 39.53
CA VAL A 153 -20.48 31.96 39.17
C VAL A 153 -19.42 31.73 40.25
N SER A 154 -18.22 31.31 39.86
CA SER A 154 -17.04 31.36 40.73
C SER A 154 -15.94 32.14 40.02
N LYS A 155 -15.56 33.27 40.62
CA LYS A 155 -14.62 34.25 40.10
C LYS A 155 -13.39 34.29 41.02
N ALA A 156 -12.24 33.90 40.47
CA ALA A 156 -10.90 34.14 41.00
C ALA A 156 -9.98 34.17 39.76
N ASP A 157 -9.32 35.25 39.37
CA ASP A 157 -8.71 36.35 40.13
C ASP A 157 -7.54 35.87 41.00
N VAL A 158 -6.49 35.42 40.31
CA VAL A 158 -5.12 35.36 40.81
C VAL A 158 -4.19 35.81 39.68
N GLU A 159 -3.70 37.05 39.75
CA GLU A 159 -2.47 37.42 39.03
C GLU A 159 -1.29 36.66 39.64
N PRO A 160 -0.37 36.16 38.80
CA PRO A 160 1.04 36.34 39.11
C PRO A 160 1.75 37.03 37.93
N LYS A 161 2.11 38.29 38.16
CA LYS A 161 2.99 39.09 37.30
C LYS A 161 4.40 38.50 37.31
N VAL A 162 4.77 37.74 36.27
CA VAL A 162 6.14 37.29 36.04
C VAL A 162 6.65 37.86 34.72
N SER A 163 7.57 38.82 34.82
CA SER A 163 8.33 39.30 33.66
C SER A 163 9.41 38.28 33.31
N ILE A 164 9.28 37.62 32.16
CA ILE A 164 10.40 36.94 31.50
C ILE A 164 10.69 37.66 30.19
N THR A 165 11.73 38.49 30.23
CA THR A 165 12.39 38.99 29.03
C THR A 165 13.38 37.91 28.61
N THR A 166 13.09 37.17 27.55
CA THR A 166 14.06 36.25 26.94
C THR A 166 13.95 36.36 25.43
N ALA A 167 15.09 36.29 24.76
CA ALA A 167 15.23 36.64 23.36
C ALA A 167 14.44 35.72 22.42
N VAL A 168 14.13 36.26 21.25
CA VAL A 168 13.67 35.50 20.09
C VAL A 168 14.85 34.65 19.60
N ASP A 169 15.01 33.46 20.16
CA ASP A 169 15.64 32.37 19.43
C ASP A 169 14.61 31.77 18.47
N ALA A 170 15.03 31.54 17.22
CA ALA A 170 14.15 30.94 16.24
C ALA A 170 13.80 29.51 16.69
N PRO A 171 12.55 29.03 16.47
CA PRO A 171 12.25 27.62 16.63
C PRO A 171 13.09 26.85 15.60
N SER A 172 14.20 26.28 16.07
CA SER A 172 14.93 25.27 15.32
C SER A 172 13.98 24.09 15.18
N ASP A 173 13.46 23.92 13.97
CA ASP A 173 12.52 22.88 13.57
C ASP A 173 13.26 21.53 13.56
N GLN A 174 13.59 21.04 14.76
CA GLN A 174 14.20 19.74 14.98
C GLN A 174 13.14 18.70 14.65
N GLY A 175 13.08 18.32 13.38
CA GLY A 175 12.11 17.35 12.87
C GLY A 175 12.08 16.10 13.74
N LEU A 176 10.87 15.64 14.07
CA LEU A 176 10.65 14.45 14.90
C LEU A 176 11.53 13.31 14.37
N SER A 177 12.53 12.89 15.12
CA SER A 177 13.37 11.77 14.70
C SER A 177 12.54 10.50 14.79
N LEU A 178 12.39 9.79 13.68
CA LEU A 178 11.79 8.46 13.68
C LEU A 178 12.63 7.55 14.59
N ASN A 179 11.96 6.96 15.57
CA ASN A 179 12.53 5.97 16.48
C ASN A 179 11.88 4.62 16.19
N LEU A 180 12.14 4.08 14.99
CA LEU A 180 11.81 2.69 14.68
C LEU A 180 12.77 1.79 15.45
N ASN A 181 12.23 0.92 16.30
CA ASN A 181 13.02 -0.03 17.07
C ASN A 181 13.87 -0.88 16.11
N ARG A 182 15.19 -0.89 16.32
CA ARG A 182 16.07 -1.77 15.55
C ARG A 182 15.69 -3.21 15.86
N VAL A 183 15.58 -4.03 14.83
CA VAL A 183 15.24 -5.45 14.99
C VAL A 183 16.37 -6.17 15.72
N GLU A 184 16.01 -6.93 16.74
CA GLU A 184 16.88 -7.91 17.40
C GLU A 184 16.56 -9.31 16.85
N GLY A 185 17.59 -9.99 16.31
CA GLY A 185 17.50 -11.38 15.83
C GLY A 185 17.82 -11.60 14.35
N ASP A 186 18.18 -12.84 14.01
CA ASP A 186 18.71 -13.25 12.70
C ASP A 186 17.67 -13.35 11.57
N TRP A 187 16.42 -12.93 11.81
CA TRP A 187 15.34 -12.97 10.82
C TRP A 187 15.35 -11.76 9.88
N ALA A 188 15.92 -10.62 10.31
CA ALA A 188 16.03 -9.41 9.50
C ALA A 188 17.22 -9.49 8.54
N SER A 189 16.97 -9.31 7.24
CA SER A 189 18.07 -9.16 6.27
C SER A 189 18.82 -7.84 6.49
N GLU A 190 20.12 -7.81 6.21
CA GLU A 190 20.94 -6.59 6.29
C GLU A 190 20.33 -5.43 5.47
N SER A 191 19.80 -5.73 4.28
CA SER A 191 19.11 -4.76 3.43
C SER A 191 17.83 -4.17 4.05
N PHE A 192 17.18 -4.90 4.96
CA PHE A 192 16.00 -4.44 5.70
C PHE A 192 16.42 -3.57 6.90
N LEU A 193 17.47 -3.98 7.63
CA LEU A 193 18.08 -3.14 8.67
C LEU A 193 18.56 -1.80 8.09
N GLN A 194 19.19 -1.81 6.91
CA GLN A 194 19.59 -0.59 6.21
C GLN A 194 18.40 0.32 5.85
N GLN A 195 17.22 -0.24 5.54
CA GLN A 195 16.00 0.55 5.30
C GLN A 195 15.44 1.18 6.58
N ILE A 196 15.51 0.46 7.72
CA ILE A 196 15.12 1.00 9.03
C ILE A 196 16.08 2.13 9.44
N ASP A 197 17.39 1.88 9.35
CA ASP A 197 18.41 2.87 9.67
C ASP A 197 18.29 4.10 8.75
N ALA A 198 18.01 3.93 7.45
CA ALA A 198 17.77 5.04 6.53
C ALA A 198 16.49 5.85 6.85
N ALA A 199 15.42 5.19 7.30
CA ALA A 199 14.19 5.87 7.71
C ALA A 199 14.37 6.66 9.02
N ASN A 200 15.10 6.11 9.98
CA ASN A 200 15.43 6.78 11.25
C ASN A 200 16.34 8.00 11.05
N ASN A 201 17.30 7.93 10.11
CA ASN A 201 18.24 9.01 9.82
C ASN A 201 17.71 10.05 8.78
N ALA A 202 16.44 9.98 8.40
CA ALA A 202 15.87 10.93 7.44
C ALA A 202 15.59 12.31 8.09
N ASN A 203 16.15 13.37 7.50
CA ASN A 203 16.15 14.73 8.07
C ASN A 203 14.85 15.51 7.85
N ASP A 204 14.01 15.09 6.89
CA ASP A 204 12.76 15.76 6.55
C ASP A 204 11.56 14.79 6.62
N LEU A 205 10.39 15.35 6.92
CA LEU A 205 9.17 14.61 7.22
C LEU A 205 8.66 13.80 5.99
N GLN A 206 8.92 14.26 4.76
CA GLN A 206 8.56 13.52 3.55
C GLN A 206 9.49 12.33 3.32
N SER A 207 10.81 12.48 3.52
CA SER A 207 11.76 11.37 3.45
C SER A 207 11.54 10.35 4.55
N GLN A 208 11.22 10.80 5.78
CA GLN A 208 10.80 9.92 6.87
C GLN A 208 9.55 9.10 6.49
N HIS A 209 8.53 9.75 5.92
CA HIS A 209 7.32 9.06 5.45
C HIS A 209 7.64 8.04 4.36
N ASN A 210 8.47 8.40 3.39
CA ASN A 210 8.86 7.52 2.28
C ASN A 210 9.71 6.33 2.76
N GLY A 211 10.61 6.54 3.72
CA GLY A 211 11.40 5.50 4.37
C GLY A 211 10.51 4.53 5.15
N LEU A 212 9.65 5.03 6.04
CA LEU A 212 8.74 4.21 6.82
C LEU A 212 7.73 3.45 5.94
N ALA A 213 7.19 4.08 4.91
CA ALA A 213 6.34 3.40 3.93
C ALA A 213 7.10 2.28 3.18
N SER A 214 8.41 2.44 2.93
CA SER A 214 9.26 1.40 2.33
C SER A 214 9.48 0.23 3.29
N VAL A 215 9.73 0.49 4.57
CA VAL A 215 9.84 -0.53 5.63
C VAL A 215 8.53 -1.33 5.74
N ILE A 216 7.38 -0.65 5.83
CA ILE A 216 6.04 -1.28 5.87
C ILE A 216 5.79 -2.13 4.61
N ASN A 217 6.15 -1.63 3.44
CA ASN A 217 6.04 -2.35 2.17
C ASN A 217 6.93 -3.61 2.13
N HIS A 218 8.11 -3.58 2.76
CA HIS A 218 8.96 -4.76 2.91
C HIS A 218 8.30 -5.80 3.83
N CYS A 219 7.83 -5.39 5.02
CA CYS A 219 7.07 -6.25 5.94
C CYS A 219 5.84 -6.86 5.27
N TYR A 220 5.09 -6.09 4.49
CA TYR A 220 3.92 -6.55 3.74
C TYR A 220 4.25 -7.62 2.71
N LYS A 221 5.37 -7.48 1.97
CA LYS A 221 5.85 -8.54 1.06
C LYS A 221 6.25 -9.81 1.82
N MET A 222 6.85 -9.65 3.00
CA MET A 222 7.34 -10.74 3.84
C MET A 222 6.30 -11.28 4.85
N ARG A 223 5.03 -10.83 4.79
CA ARG A 223 3.95 -11.12 5.78
C ARG A 223 3.60 -12.59 6.03
N LYS A 224 4.22 -13.52 5.29
CA LYS A 224 4.13 -14.97 5.55
C LYS A 224 5.12 -15.45 6.62
N GLN A 225 6.12 -14.64 6.94
CA GLN A 225 7.01 -14.83 8.07
C GLN A 225 6.45 -14.07 9.27
N ALA A 226 6.34 -14.73 10.42
CA ALA A 226 5.64 -14.19 11.58
C ALA A 226 6.30 -12.90 12.09
N ASP A 227 7.63 -12.85 12.14
CA ASP A 227 8.40 -11.75 12.71
C ASP A 227 8.24 -10.45 11.87
N TYR A 228 8.37 -10.54 10.54
CA TYR A 228 8.07 -9.42 9.64
C TYR A 228 6.61 -8.96 9.74
N CYS A 229 5.67 -9.88 9.95
CA CYS A 229 4.25 -9.56 10.07
C CYS A 229 3.96 -8.79 11.38
N GLN A 230 4.46 -9.29 12.52
CA GLN A 230 4.34 -8.66 13.83
C GLN A 230 5.07 -7.31 13.89
N TYR A 231 6.31 -7.25 13.43
CA TYR A 231 7.08 -6.01 13.37
C TYR A 231 6.37 -4.96 12.51
N GLY A 232 5.93 -5.33 11.30
CA GLY A 232 5.20 -4.43 10.41
C GLY A 232 3.87 -3.93 10.98
N ALA A 233 3.13 -4.78 11.71
CA ALA A 233 1.92 -4.38 12.43
C ALA A 233 2.21 -3.36 13.55
N ALA A 234 3.29 -3.56 14.31
CA ALA A 234 3.69 -2.66 15.39
C ALA A 234 4.06 -1.23 14.93
N LEU A 235 4.38 -1.03 13.64
CA LEU A 235 4.68 0.29 13.08
C LEU A 235 3.47 1.21 12.89
N GLN A 236 2.25 0.72 13.14
CA GLN A 236 1.01 1.46 12.92
C GLN A 236 1.01 2.86 13.54
N LEU A 237 1.22 2.97 14.86
CA LEU A 237 1.07 4.25 15.57
C LEU A 237 2.07 5.29 15.05
N THR A 238 3.34 4.90 14.94
CA THR A 238 4.42 5.71 14.37
C THR A 238 4.07 6.21 12.96
N TYR A 239 3.47 5.35 12.13
CA TYR A 239 3.06 5.73 10.78
C TYR A 239 1.87 6.72 10.78
N LEU A 240 0.85 6.48 11.60
CA LEU A 240 -0.34 7.35 11.68
C LEU A 240 0.01 8.74 12.21
N ASP A 241 0.91 8.85 13.18
CA ASP A 241 1.35 10.13 13.76
C ASP A 241 2.23 10.92 12.79
N LEU A 242 3.14 10.23 12.08
CA LEU A 242 3.95 10.83 11.02
C LEU A 242 3.07 11.33 9.86
N TYR A 243 2.13 10.51 9.39
CA TYR A 243 1.22 10.90 8.31
C TYR A 243 0.33 12.09 8.70
N ARG A 244 -0.19 12.12 9.94
CA ARG A 244 -0.95 13.28 10.45
C ARG A 244 -0.14 14.57 10.36
N SER A 245 1.13 14.50 10.76
CA SER A 245 2.06 15.63 10.73
C SER A 245 2.36 16.08 9.29
N LEU A 246 2.58 15.14 8.37
CA LEU A 246 2.78 15.42 6.93
C LEU A 246 1.55 16.07 6.31
N HIS A 247 0.36 15.52 6.56
CA HIS A 247 -0.90 16.04 6.07
C HIS A 247 -1.15 17.48 6.58
N GLN A 248 -0.88 17.75 7.86
CA GLN A 248 -0.97 19.11 8.42
C GLN A 248 0.00 20.08 7.74
N GLN A 249 1.23 19.65 7.42
CA GLN A 249 2.20 20.45 6.68
C GLN A 249 1.69 20.77 5.26
N TYR A 250 1.18 19.79 4.53
CA TYR A 250 0.62 19.94 3.18
C TYR A 250 -0.57 20.90 3.14
N VAL A 251 -1.52 20.75 4.07
CA VAL A 251 -2.67 21.65 4.23
C VAL A 251 -2.21 23.08 4.53
N SER A 252 -1.22 23.25 5.40
CA SER A 252 -0.67 24.57 5.77
C SER A 252 0.04 25.25 4.59
N GLN A 253 0.75 24.48 3.77
CA GLN A 253 1.44 24.98 2.57
C GLN A 253 0.50 25.16 1.36
N LYS A 254 -0.78 24.77 1.46
CA LYS A 254 -1.76 24.74 0.38
C LYS A 254 -1.29 23.93 -0.84
N SER A 255 -0.52 22.87 -0.60
CA SER A 255 -0.19 21.93 -1.67
C SER A 255 -1.45 21.21 -2.14
N THR A 256 -1.59 21.04 -3.44
CA THR A 256 -2.65 20.23 -4.06
C THR A 256 -2.19 18.81 -4.37
N ASP A 257 -0.97 18.45 -3.99
CA ASP A 257 -0.40 17.14 -4.27
C ASP A 257 -0.99 16.08 -3.33
N GLU A 258 -1.55 15.03 -3.93
CA GLU A 258 -2.07 13.86 -3.23
C GLU A 258 -0.92 13.08 -2.58
N ILE A 259 -0.92 12.97 -1.24
CA ILE A 259 0.05 12.16 -0.50
C ILE A 259 -0.30 10.67 -0.73
N LYS A 260 0.17 10.12 -1.84
CA LYS A 260 -0.02 8.71 -2.18
C LYS A 260 0.68 7.82 -1.18
N SER A 261 -0.09 7.11 -0.37
CA SER A 261 0.44 6.09 0.53
C SER A 261 -0.32 4.77 0.43
N PRO A 262 0.30 3.72 -0.14
CA PRO A 262 -0.23 2.36 -0.01
C PRO A 262 -0.08 1.81 1.42
N ALA A 263 0.64 2.50 2.31
CA ALA A 263 0.96 2.00 3.66
C ALA A 263 -0.29 1.78 4.52
N PHE A 264 -1.35 2.59 4.39
CA PHE A 264 -2.63 2.33 5.07
C PHE A 264 -3.25 0.98 4.68
N MET A 265 -3.21 0.64 3.38
CA MET A 265 -3.69 -0.64 2.85
C MET A 265 -2.79 -1.81 3.30
N GLN A 266 -1.47 -1.57 3.40
CA GLN A 266 -0.50 -2.57 3.83
C GLN A 266 -0.61 -2.85 5.34
N LEU A 267 -0.65 -1.81 6.18
CA LEU A 267 -0.83 -1.89 7.64
C LEU A 267 -2.14 -2.58 8.00
N SER A 268 -3.28 -2.17 7.42
CA SER A 268 -4.57 -2.84 7.68
C SER A 268 -4.57 -4.32 7.28
N THR A 269 -3.73 -4.73 6.32
CA THR A 269 -3.53 -6.14 5.99
C THR A 269 -2.66 -6.85 7.03
N LEU A 270 -1.53 -6.25 7.43
CA LEU A 270 -0.63 -6.79 8.45
C LEU A 270 -1.33 -6.97 9.81
N LEU A 271 -2.08 -5.95 10.25
CA LEU A 271 -2.86 -5.96 11.50
C LEU A 271 -3.93 -7.06 11.48
N ASN A 272 -4.64 -7.23 10.35
CA ASN A 272 -5.58 -8.33 10.17
C ASN A 272 -4.88 -9.71 10.21
N ASP A 273 -3.71 -9.84 9.59
CA ASP A 273 -2.95 -11.10 9.57
C ASP A 273 -2.43 -11.49 10.97
N VAL A 274 -2.17 -10.54 11.88
CA VAL A 274 -1.83 -10.78 13.30
C VAL A 274 -3.05 -10.80 14.24
N GLY A 275 -4.27 -10.72 13.72
CA GLY A 275 -5.52 -10.76 14.50
C GLY A 275 -5.89 -9.47 15.26
N GLN A 276 -5.16 -8.36 15.03
CA GLN A 276 -5.47 -7.04 15.57
C GLN A 276 -6.55 -6.36 14.72
N PHE A 277 -7.76 -6.92 14.74
CA PHE A 277 -8.86 -6.53 13.85
C PHE A 277 -9.38 -5.11 14.12
N ASP A 278 -9.45 -4.68 15.39
CA ASP A 278 -9.94 -3.35 15.74
C ASP A 278 -8.96 -2.25 15.33
N GLU A 279 -7.66 -2.54 15.45
CA GLU A 279 -6.57 -1.69 15.00
C GLU A 279 -6.56 -1.60 13.47
N ALA A 280 -6.77 -2.72 12.77
CA ALA A 280 -6.87 -2.77 11.32
C ALA A 280 -8.06 -1.95 10.77
N ILE A 281 -9.19 -1.95 11.49
CA ILE A 281 -10.37 -1.12 11.16
C ILE A 281 -10.04 0.37 11.35
N LYS A 282 -9.48 0.76 12.49
CA LYS A 282 -9.08 2.16 12.77
C LYS A 282 -8.13 2.73 11.70
N VAL A 283 -7.17 1.94 11.20
CA VAL A 283 -6.30 2.35 10.08
C VAL A 283 -7.10 2.64 8.80
N CYS A 284 -8.11 1.81 8.50
CA CYS A 284 -8.97 2.03 7.34
C CYS A 284 -9.87 3.25 7.50
N GLU A 285 -10.43 3.46 8.70
CA GLU A 285 -11.25 4.63 9.03
C GLU A 285 -10.44 5.93 8.90
N GLN A 286 -9.24 5.98 9.50
CA GLN A 286 -8.37 7.16 9.40
C GLN A 286 -7.89 7.41 7.95
N ALA A 287 -7.76 6.37 7.11
CA ALA A 287 -7.50 6.55 5.68
C ALA A 287 -8.69 7.23 4.95
N LEU A 288 -9.93 6.92 5.35
CA LEU A 288 -11.14 7.56 4.81
C LEU A 288 -11.29 9.02 5.28
N GLU A 289 -10.87 9.35 6.50
CA GLU A 289 -10.81 10.75 6.98
C GLU A 289 -9.89 11.61 6.09
N TYR A 290 -8.76 11.05 5.65
CA TYR A 290 -7.85 11.66 4.69
C TYR A 290 -8.28 11.51 3.21
N GLN A 291 -9.48 10.98 2.95
CA GLN A 291 -10.05 10.77 1.60
C GLN A 291 -9.18 9.89 0.69
N LEU A 292 -8.40 8.97 1.28
CA LEU A 292 -7.54 8.05 0.54
C LEU A 292 -8.30 6.85 -0.04
N THR A 293 -7.75 6.26 -1.09
CA THR A 293 -8.25 5.02 -1.69
C THR A 293 -7.26 3.87 -1.52
N ASP A 294 -7.77 2.66 -1.26
CA ASP A 294 -6.96 1.44 -1.11
C ASP A 294 -6.57 0.80 -2.47
N GLY A 295 -6.99 1.42 -3.58
CA GLY A 295 -6.75 0.93 -4.95
C GLY A 295 -7.71 -0.17 -5.42
N THR A 296 -8.61 -0.68 -4.57
CA THR A 296 -9.66 -1.63 -4.98
C THR A 296 -10.95 -0.91 -5.37
N VAL A 297 -11.80 -1.59 -6.14
CA VAL A 297 -13.12 -1.09 -6.57
C VAL A 297 -14.02 -0.68 -5.38
N THR A 298 -13.82 -1.30 -4.21
CA THR A 298 -14.63 -1.08 -3.01
C THR A 298 -14.00 -0.14 -1.98
N GLY A 299 -12.80 0.38 -2.23
CA GLY A 299 -12.06 1.21 -1.28
C GLY A 299 -11.80 0.56 0.08
N PHE A 300 -11.53 1.42 1.07
CA PHE A 300 -11.34 1.03 2.46
C PHE A 300 -12.64 0.56 3.12
N GLU A 301 -13.80 1.03 2.67
CA GLU A 301 -15.13 0.62 3.15
C GLU A 301 -15.38 -0.87 2.91
N GLY A 302 -15.02 -1.36 1.73
CA GLY A 302 -15.06 -2.79 1.43
C GLY A 302 -14.02 -3.60 2.20
N ARG A 303 -12.90 -2.98 2.61
CA ARG A 303 -11.87 -3.61 3.43
C ARG A 303 -12.31 -3.75 4.89
N ILE A 304 -12.90 -2.72 5.49
CA ILE A 304 -13.49 -2.75 6.84
C ILE A 304 -14.46 -3.94 6.95
N LYS A 305 -15.43 -4.05 6.03
CA LYS A 305 -16.40 -5.17 5.98
C LYS A 305 -15.76 -6.57 5.89
N ARG A 306 -14.59 -6.70 5.25
CA ARG A 306 -13.84 -7.96 5.20
C ARG A 306 -13.14 -8.26 6.53
N ILE A 307 -12.59 -7.24 7.19
CA ILE A 307 -11.93 -7.35 8.50
C ILE A 307 -12.97 -7.65 9.60
N GLU A 308 -14.11 -6.97 9.61
CA GLU A 308 -15.24 -7.26 10.52
C GLU A 308 -15.69 -8.73 10.40
N LYS A 309 -15.80 -9.23 9.15
CA LYS A 309 -16.15 -10.63 8.89
C LYS A 309 -15.04 -11.62 9.29
N ALA A 310 -13.78 -11.19 9.34
CA ALA A 310 -12.68 -12.00 9.89
C ALA A 310 -12.75 -12.02 11.43
N LYS A 311 -12.93 -10.86 12.07
CA LYS A 311 -13.15 -10.71 13.51
C LYS A 311 -14.30 -11.60 14.01
N ALA A 312 -15.45 -11.55 13.33
CA ALA A 312 -16.63 -12.34 13.67
C ALA A 312 -16.49 -13.86 13.41
N LYS A 313 -15.36 -14.32 12.85
CA LYS A 313 -15.01 -15.75 12.71
C LYS A 313 -13.92 -16.20 13.69
N ALA A 314 -13.20 -15.26 14.29
CA ALA A 314 -12.15 -15.53 15.27
C ALA A 314 -12.68 -15.56 16.72
N ASN A 315 -13.89 -15.02 16.93
CA ASN A 315 -14.70 -15.12 18.14
C ASN A 315 -15.71 -16.28 18.03
#